data_AF-A0A2A4JW81-F1
#
_entry.id   AF-A0A2A4JW81-F1
#
_cell.length_a   1.000
_cell.length_b   1.000
_cell.length_c   1.000
_cell.angle_alpha   90.00
_cell.angle_beta   90.00
_cell.angle_gamma   90.00
#
_symmetry.space_group_name_H-M   'P 1'
#
loop_
_entity.id
_entity.type
_entity.pdbx_description
1 polymer ?
#
loop_
_entity_poly.entity_id
_entity_poly.type
_entity_poly.pdbx_seq_one_letter_code
_entity_poly.pdbx_strand_id
1 'polypeptide(L)'
;MSVLKTVMVHAPSGWNVAVEIDVIYPLPSAEMINSLFRRKLHHRQKRELWEKVQNVLQSYNLNGRSCIYRSICEARTHLAPPGKSLVHDILRAVFTAPVHEEGFKEEVNETYYELLEANVCERIHDCPISILEVVFGLNKNRYF
;
A
#
# COMPACT_ATOMS: atom_id res chain seq x y z
N MET A 1 -18.11 -27.31 8.42
CA MET A 1 -19.55 -27.60 8.28
C MET A 1 -20.28 -26.96 9.45
N SER A 2 -21.10 -25.94 9.21
CA SER A 2 -21.96 -25.34 10.24
C SER A 2 -23.41 -25.75 9.95
N VAL A 3 -24.01 -26.50 10.87
CA VAL A 3 -25.42 -26.89 10.83
C VAL A 3 -26.22 -25.77 11.50
N LEU A 4 -27.07 -25.08 10.74
CA LEU A 4 -28.04 -24.14 11.30
C LEU A 4 -29.42 -24.81 11.31
N LYS A 5 -30.05 -24.85 12.49
CA LYS A 5 -31.41 -25.33 12.68
C LYS A 5 -32.33 -24.10 12.72
N THR A 6 -33.29 -24.02 11.81
CA THR A 6 -34.25 -22.91 11.77
C THR A 6 -35.26 -23.06 12.91
N VAL A 7 -35.40 -22.02 13.73
CA VAL A 7 -36.45 -21.92 14.75
C VAL A 7 -37.63 -21.21 14.09
N MET A 8 -38.71 -21.93 13.79
CA MET A 8 -39.97 -21.33 13.36
C MET A 8 -40.70 -20.80 14.60
N VAL A 9 -40.61 -19.49 14.87
CA VAL A 9 -41.42 -18.83 15.89
C VAL A 9 -42.78 -18.47 15.32
N HIS A 10 -43.84 -19.11 15.82
CA HIS A 10 -45.21 -18.73 15.47
C HIS A 10 -45.58 -17.50 16.31
N ALA A 11 -45.54 -16.30 15.70
CA ALA A 11 -45.97 -15.08 16.38
C ALA A 11 -47.52 -15.06 16.49
N PRO A 12 -48.10 -14.82 17.68
CA PRO A 12 -49.55 -14.73 17.84
C PRO A 12 -50.13 -13.50 17.11
N SER A 13 -51.37 -13.62 16.64
CA SER A 13 -52.10 -12.55 15.96
C SER A 13 -52.16 -11.28 16.83
N GLY A 14 -51.78 -10.14 16.26
CA GLY A 14 -51.78 -8.84 16.93
C GLY A 14 -50.44 -8.43 17.57
N TRP A 15 -49.39 -9.24 17.47
CA TRP A 15 -48.06 -8.94 18.01
C TRP A 15 -47.06 -8.67 16.89
N ASN A 16 -46.30 -7.58 17.00
CA ASN A 16 -45.13 -7.33 16.16
C ASN A 16 -43.91 -7.93 16.87
N VAL A 17 -43.25 -8.91 16.26
CA VAL A 17 -42.03 -9.50 16.81
C VAL A 17 -40.82 -8.87 16.13
N ALA A 18 -39.93 -8.26 16.91
CA ALA A 18 -38.59 -7.89 16.49
C ALA A 18 -37.63 -9.00 16.92
N VAL A 19 -36.89 -9.57 15.97
CA VAL A 19 -35.84 -10.55 16.24
C VAL A 19 -34.51 -9.89 15.97
N GLU A 20 -33.72 -9.68 17.02
CA GLU A 20 -32.34 -9.23 16.91
C GLU A 20 -31.42 -10.44 16.86
N ILE A 21 -30.58 -10.52 15.84
CA ILE A 21 -29.54 -11.55 15.70
C ILE A 21 -28.21 -10.87 16.02
N ASP A 22 -27.79 -10.96 17.27
CA ASP A 22 -26.45 -10.56 17.67
C ASP A 22 -25.46 -11.60 17.15
N VAL A 23 -24.78 -11.27 16.05
CA VAL A 23 -23.63 -12.05 15.60
C VAL A 23 -22.50 -11.76 16.58
N ILE A 24 -22.11 -12.76 17.39
CA ILE A 24 -20.89 -12.70 18.20
C ILE A 24 -19.70 -12.65 17.24
N TYR A 25 -19.30 -11.44 16.82
CA TYR A 25 -18.09 -11.22 16.06
C TYR A 25 -16.91 -11.40 17.02
N PRO A 26 -16.06 -12.43 16.85
CA PRO A 26 -14.94 -12.62 17.75
C PRO A 26 -14.01 -11.40 17.67
N LEU A 27 -13.79 -10.73 18.81
CA LEU A 27 -12.84 -9.61 18.83
C LEU A 27 -11.44 -10.13 18.46
N PRO A 28 -10.72 -9.43 17.58
CA PRO A 28 -9.35 -9.79 17.24
C PRO A 28 -8.46 -9.69 18.49
N SER A 29 -7.44 -10.56 18.57
CA SER A 29 -6.47 -10.52 19.66
C SER A 29 -5.72 -9.18 19.67
N ALA A 30 -5.22 -8.77 20.85
CA ALA A 30 -4.41 -7.56 20.98
C ALA A 30 -3.18 -7.55 20.04
N GLU A 31 -2.59 -8.72 19.80
CA GLU A 31 -1.48 -8.89 18.84
C GLU A 31 -1.89 -8.58 17.41
N MET A 32 -3.06 -9.09 17.00
CA MET A 32 -3.63 -8.84 15.68
C MET A 32 -3.91 -7.35 15.51
N ILE A 33 -4.53 -6.71 16.50
CA ILE A 33 -4.82 -5.27 16.51
C ILE A 33 -3.53 -4.46 16.34
N ASN A 34 -2.50 -4.75 17.14
CA ASN A 34 -1.20 -4.09 17.03
C ASN A 34 -0.54 -4.28 15.67
N SER A 35 -0.68 -5.47 15.07
CA SER A 35 -0.15 -5.73 13.72
C SER A 35 -0.84 -4.87 12.65
N LEU A 36 -2.16 -4.70 12.75
CA LEU A 36 -2.96 -3.87 11.84
C LEU A 36 -2.60 -2.39 12.00
N PHE A 37 -2.49 -1.89 13.23
CA PHE A 37 -2.04 -0.53 13.50
C PHE A 37 -0.63 -0.27 12.94
N ARG A 38 0.31 -1.21 13.12
CA ARG A 38 1.67 -1.10 12.55
C ARG A 38 1.64 -1.03 11.02
N ARG A 39 0.82 -1.87 10.36
CA ARG A 39 0.67 -1.83 8.90
C ARG A 39 0.09 -0.50 8.44
N LYS A 40 -0.99 -0.03 9.08
CA LYS A 40 -1.59 1.27 8.77
C LYS A 40 -0.59 2.42 8.91
N LEU A 41 0.17 2.44 10.02
CA LEU A 41 1.22 3.44 10.23
C LEU A 41 2.30 3.35 9.13
N HIS A 42 2.71 2.15 8.76
CA HIS A 42 3.71 1.94 7.71
C HIS A 42 3.23 2.42 6.33
N HIS A 43 1.98 2.15 5.95
CA HIS A 43 1.40 2.68 4.71
C HIS A 43 1.38 4.21 4.71
N ARG A 44 0.99 4.83 5.82
CA ARG A 44 0.99 6.28 5.99
C ARG A 44 2.38 6.89 5.83
N GLN A 45 3.35 6.36 6.56
CA GLN A 45 4.75 6.82 6.49
C GLN A 45 5.32 6.70 5.08
N LYS A 46 4.95 5.64 4.36
CA LYS A 46 5.33 5.41 2.98
C LYS A 46 4.74 6.49 2.05
N ARG A 47 3.44 6.80 2.16
CA ARG A 47 2.80 7.88 1.40
C ARG A 47 3.46 9.22 1.69
N GLU A 48 3.64 9.57 2.97
CA GLU A 48 4.27 10.83 3.39
C GLU A 48 5.72 10.95 2.87
N LEU A 49 6.47 9.85 2.81
CA LEU A 49 7.80 9.82 2.21
C LEU A 49 7.75 10.15 0.71
N TRP A 50 6.83 9.52 -0.03
CA TRP A 50 6.67 9.79 -1.46
C TRP A 50 6.27 11.23 -1.74
N GLU A 51 5.38 11.81 -0.95
CA GLU A 51 4.99 13.23 -1.05
C GLU A 51 6.19 14.15 -0.83
N LYS A 52 7.03 13.86 0.17
CA LYS A 52 8.27 14.64 0.40
C LYS A 52 9.23 14.55 -0.77
N VAL A 53 9.45 13.35 -1.31
CA VAL A 53 10.32 13.15 -2.48
C VAL A 53 9.75 13.85 -3.70
N GLN A 54 8.45 13.76 -3.93
CA GLN A 54 7.75 14.48 -4.98
C GLN A 54 7.96 15.99 -4.87
N ASN A 55 7.77 16.57 -3.68
CA ASN A 55 7.95 18.01 -3.45
C ASN A 55 9.39 18.46 -3.71
N VAL A 56 10.38 17.66 -3.28
CA VAL A 56 11.79 17.93 -3.58
C VAL A 56 12.01 17.93 -5.09
N LEU A 57 11.55 16.90 -5.81
CA LEU A 57 11.71 16.81 -7.26
C LEU A 57 11.01 17.98 -7.98
N GLN A 58 9.85 18.39 -7.50
CA GLN A 58 9.11 19.52 -8.03
C GLN A 58 9.85 20.84 -7.83
N SER A 59 10.58 21.00 -6.71
CA SER A 59 11.45 22.17 -6.50
C SER A 59 12.62 22.26 -7.50
N TYR A 60 13.00 21.13 -8.13
CA TYR A 60 13.99 21.05 -9.20
C TYR A 60 13.36 21.14 -10.61
N ASN A 61 12.12 21.63 -10.74
CA ASN A 61 11.38 21.72 -12.01
C ASN A 61 11.14 20.37 -12.71
N LEU A 62 11.03 19.29 -11.94
CA LEU A 62 10.67 17.98 -12.45
C LEU A 62 9.19 17.68 -12.17
N ASN A 63 8.58 16.82 -12.98
CA ASN A 63 7.27 16.26 -12.65
C ASN A 63 7.43 15.21 -11.54
N GLY A 64 7.46 15.67 -10.29
CA GLY A 64 7.71 14.84 -9.12
C GLY A 64 6.75 13.64 -9.02
N ARG A 65 5.46 13.82 -9.37
CA ARG A 65 4.46 12.75 -9.35
C ARG A 65 4.80 11.65 -10.37
N SER A 66 5.11 12.03 -11.62
CA SER A 66 5.59 11.09 -12.63
C SER A 66 6.86 10.37 -12.20
N CYS A 67 7.79 11.05 -11.52
CA CYS A 67 9.02 10.44 -11.01
C CYS A 67 8.76 9.39 -9.92
N ILE A 68 7.78 9.61 -9.03
CA ILE A 68 7.37 8.60 -8.05
C ILE A 68 6.80 7.37 -8.76
N TYR A 69 5.91 7.54 -9.72
CA TYR A 69 5.35 6.41 -10.48
C TYR A 69 6.42 5.64 -11.24
N ARG A 70 7.30 6.35 -11.94
CA ARG A 70 8.47 5.76 -12.61
C ARG A 70 9.29 4.93 -11.63
N SER A 71 9.60 5.46 -10.44
CA SER A 71 10.41 4.77 -9.43
C SER A 71 9.71 3.52 -8.86
N ILE A 72 8.40 3.58 -8.62
CA ILE A 72 7.60 2.41 -8.19
C ILE A 72 7.63 1.31 -9.25
N CYS A 73 7.52 1.67 -10.52
CA CYS A 73 7.51 0.72 -11.62
C CYS A 73 8.91 0.13 -11.88
N GLU A 74 9.95 0.95 -11.90
CA GLU A 74 11.34 0.49 -12.01
C GLU A 74 11.73 -0.42 -10.84
N ALA A 75 11.25 -0.14 -9.62
CA ALA A 75 11.53 -0.99 -8.46
C ALA A 75 10.98 -2.42 -8.59
N ARG A 76 9.94 -2.64 -9.39
CA ARG A 76 9.38 -3.98 -9.63
C ARG A 76 10.31 -4.86 -10.48
N THR A 77 11.04 -4.27 -11.41
CA THR A 77 11.79 -5.00 -12.44
C THR A 77 13.30 -4.88 -12.29
N HIS A 78 13.82 -3.76 -11.79
CA HIS A 78 15.26 -3.43 -11.81
C HIS A 78 15.97 -3.74 -10.49
N LEU A 79 15.28 -4.22 -9.47
CA LEU A 79 15.89 -4.55 -8.18
C LEU A 79 16.39 -6.00 -8.11
N ALA A 80 17.65 -6.16 -7.71
CA ALA A 80 18.24 -7.46 -7.39
C ALA A 80 17.38 -8.26 -6.37
N PRO A 81 17.44 -9.61 -6.40
CA PRO A 81 16.73 -10.44 -5.43
C PRO A 81 17.01 -10.03 -3.97
N PRO A 82 16.02 -10.21 -3.08
CA PRO A 82 16.15 -9.79 -1.69
C PRO A 82 17.39 -10.41 -1.02
N GLY A 83 18.11 -9.62 -0.23
CA GLY A 83 19.30 -10.07 0.51
C GLY A 83 20.60 -10.05 -0.32
N LYS A 84 20.56 -9.68 -1.61
CA LYS A 84 21.79 -9.53 -2.42
C LYS A 84 22.51 -8.21 -2.17
N SER A 85 21.78 -7.16 -1.81
CA SER A 85 22.35 -5.83 -1.60
C SER A 85 21.43 -4.99 -0.72
N LEU A 86 21.96 -4.44 0.36
CA LEU A 86 21.22 -3.57 1.27
C LEU A 86 20.54 -2.38 0.56
N VAL A 87 21.25 -1.72 -0.37
CA VAL A 87 20.69 -0.60 -1.14
C VAL A 87 19.46 -1.04 -1.96
N HIS A 88 19.51 -2.22 -2.57
CA HIS A 88 18.37 -2.77 -3.31
C HIS A 88 17.20 -3.11 -2.39
N ASP A 89 17.48 -3.67 -1.21
CA ASP A 89 16.45 -4.01 -0.23
C ASP A 89 15.78 -2.76 0.35
N ILE A 90 16.54 -1.69 0.59
CA ILE A 90 16.00 -0.38 1.01
C ILE A 90 15.11 0.21 -0.10
N LEU A 91 15.60 0.26 -1.35
CA LEU A 91 14.80 0.76 -2.48
C LEU A 91 13.53 -0.07 -2.67
N ARG A 92 13.61 -1.40 -2.47
CA ARG A 92 12.45 -2.29 -2.49
C ARG A 92 11.46 -1.91 -1.39
N ALA A 93 11.92 -1.72 -0.16
CA ALA A 93 11.05 -1.33 0.95
C ALA A 93 10.38 0.04 0.72
N VAL A 94 11.10 1.00 0.12
CA VAL A 94 10.58 2.35 -0.15
C VAL A 94 9.59 2.36 -1.32
N PHE A 95 9.91 1.74 -2.45
CA PHE A 95 9.14 1.91 -3.69
C PHE A 95 8.17 0.77 -4.02
N THR A 96 8.15 -0.34 -3.26
CA THR A 96 7.16 -1.42 -3.48
C THR A 96 5.77 -1.00 -3.04
N ALA A 97 4.80 -0.87 -3.95
CA ALA A 97 3.40 -0.56 -3.61
C ALA A 97 2.58 -1.85 -3.40
N PRO A 98 2.12 -2.18 -2.17
CA PRO A 98 1.31 -3.37 -1.90
C PRO A 98 -0.17 -3.12 -2.27
N VAL A 99 -0.45 -3.01 -3.56
CA VAL A 99 -1.80 -2.69 -4.10
C VAL A 99 -2.86 -3.76 -3.81
N HIS A 100 -2.48 -4.91 -3.26
CA HIS A 100 -3.40 -5.97 -2.84
C HIS A 100 -3.93 -5.76 -1.40
N GLU A 101 -3.29 -4.90 -0.61
CA GLU A 101 -3.71 -4.62 0.78
C GLU A 101 -4.75 -3.50 0.82
N GLU A 102 -5.93 -3.76 1.38
CA GLU A 102 -7.02 -2.76 1.47
C GLU A 102 -6.59 -1.49 2.22
N GLY A 103 -5.89 -1.65 3.35
CA GLY A 103 -5.39 -0.51 4.13
C GLY A 103 -4.38 0.35 3.36
N PHE A 104 -3.63 -0.23 2.43
CA PHE A 104 -2.77 0.53 1.54
C PHE A 104 -3.58 1.29 0.50
N LYS A 105 -4.60 0.65 -0.11
CA LYS A 105 -5.48 1.29 -1.08
C LYS A 105 -6.16 2.52 -0.48
N GLU A 106 -6.75 2.38 0.72
CA GLU A 106 -7.39 3.48 1.45
C GLU A 106 -6.40 4.65 1.65
N GLU A 107 -5.18 4.34 2.10
CA GLU A 107 -4.18 5.37 2.37
C GLU A 107 -3.77 6.16 1.11
N VAL A 108 -3.65 5.50 -0.04
CA VAL A 108 -3.16 6.14 -1.28
C VAL A 108 -4.26 6.64 -2.21
N ASN A 109 -5.53 6.33 -1.92
CA ASN A 109 -6.66 6.61 -2.82
C ASN A 109 -6.84 8.11 -3.14
N GLU A 110 -6.43 9.00 -2.23
CA GLU A 110 -6.60 10.44 -2.45
C GLU A 110 -5.42 11.05 -3.25
N THR A 111 -4.20 10.52 -3.07
CA THR A 111 -2.99 11.17 -3.61
C THR A 111 -2.36 10.42 -4.78
N TYR A 112 -2.42 9.08 -4.77
CA TYR A 112 -1.81 8.20 -5.76
C TYR A 112 -2.79 7.15 -6.29
N TYR A 113 -4.04 7.55 -6.58
CA TYR A 113 -5.09 6.64 -7.06
C TYR A 113 -4.73 5.89 -8.34
N GLU A 114 -3.90 6.47 -9.22
CA GLU A 114 -3.48 5.78 -10.45
C GLU A 114 -2.69 4.49 -10.17
N LEU A 115 -2.09 4.33 -8.97
CA LEU A 115 -1.42 3.07 -8.58
C LEU A 115 -2.40 1.89 -8.51
N LEU A 116 -3.68 2.16 -8.33
CA LEU A 116 -4.73 1.15 -8.24
C LEU A 116 -5.10 0.60 -9.62
N GLU A 117 -4.68 1.27 -10.69
CA GLU A 117 -4.89 0.84 -12.06
C GLU A 117 -3.81 -0.18 -12.47
N ALA A 118 -4.23 -1.31 -13.06
CA ALA A 118 -3.30 -2.38 -13.42
C ALA A 118 -2.24 -1.93 -14.45
N ASN A 119 -2.58 -0.99 -15.33
CA ASN A 119 -1.74 -0.52 -16.42
C ASN A 119 -0.86 0.69 -16.05
N VAL A 120 -0.79 1.09 -14.78
CA VAL A 120 -0.01 2.28 -14.37
C VAL A 120 1.43 2.22 -14.86
N CYS A 121 2.08 1.06 -14.76
CA CYS A 121 3.47 0.87 -15.18
C CYS A 121 3.68 0.65 -16.67
N GLU A 122 2.59 0.50 -17.44
CA GLU A 122 2.64 0.42 -18.90
C GLU A 122 2.60 1.82 -19.53
N ARG A 123 2.20 2.83 -18.76
CA ARG A 123 2.15 4.23 -19.20
C ARG A 123 3.54 4.84 -19.20
N ILE A 124 3.74 5.79 -20.11
CA ILE A 124 4.93 6.62 -20.11
C ILE A 124 4.80 7.63 -18.97
N HIS A 125 5.77 7.61 -18.06
CA HIS A 125 5.90 8.61 -17.01
C HIS A 125 6.99 9.61 -17.39
N ASP A 126 6.58 10.85 -17.68
CA ASP A 126 7.49 11.96 -18.03
C ASP A 126 8.30 12.42 -16.80
N CYS A 127 9.31 11.63 -16.46
CA CYS A 127 10.35 12.00 -15.51
C CYS A 127 11.71 11.78 -16.19
N PRO A 128 12.56 12.80 -16.33
CA PRO A 128 13.83 12.67 -17.06
C PRO A 128 14.89 11.86 -16.30
N ILE A 129 14.69 11.63 -14.99
CA ILE A 129 15.65 10.92 -14.14
C ILE A 129 15.06 9.62 -13.57
N SER A 130 15.90 8.62 -13.36
CA SER A 130 15.58 7.45 -12.53
C SER A 130 16.18 7.66 -11.14
N ILE A 131 15.34 7.68 -10.10
CA ILE A 131 15.81 7.78 -8.71
C ILE A 131 16.69 6.57 -8.36
N LEU A 132 16.33 5.38 -8.86
CA LEU A 132 17.08 4.15 -8.61
C LEU A 132 18.49 4.24 -9.19
N GLU A 133 18.63 4.67 -10.45
CA GLU A 133 19.94 4.84 -11.09
C GLU A 133 20.80 5.89 -10.40
N VAL A 134 20.21 7.01 -9.99
CA VAL A 134 20.91 8.04 -9.21
C VAL A 134 21.47 7.45 -7.91
N VAL A 135 20.65 6.70 -7.16
CA VAL A 135 21.09 6.05 -5.91
C VAL A 135 22.18 4.99 -6.17
N PHE A 136 22.05 4.21 -7.25
CA PHE A 136 23.08 3.23 -7.62
C PHE A 136 24.40 3.88 -8.04
N GLY A 137 24.35 5.03 -8.74
CA GLY A 137 25.54 5.82 -9.08
C GLY A 137 26.28 6.32 -7.84
N LEU A 138 25.55 6.81 -6.84
CA LEU A 138 26.12 7.23 -5.55
C LEU A 138 26.78 6.06 -4.80
N ASN A 139 26.22 4.85 -4.90
CA ASN A 139 26.80 3.67 -4.26
C ASN A 139 28.10 3.21 -4.95
N LYS A 140 28.19 3.30 -6.29
CA LYS A 140 29.41 2.94 -7.04
C LYS A 140 30.57 3.87 -6.73
N ASN A 141 30.32 5.16 -6.54
CA ASN A 141 31.34 6.17 -6.21
C ASN A 141 31.93 6.04 -4.79
N ARG A 142 31.44 5.10 -3.96
CA ARG A 142 31.97 4.85 -2.61
C ARG A 142 33.11 3.82 -2.57
N TYR A 143 33.47 3.23 -3.71
CA TYR A 143 34.52 2.22 -3.83
C TYR A 143 35.78 2.71 -4.59
N PHE A 144 35.95 4.04 -4.72
CA PHE A 144 37.17 4.69 -5.20
C PHE A 144 37.68 5.69 -4.16
#